data_AF-A0A353PMP6-F1
#
_entry.id   AF-A0A353PMP6-F1
#
_cell.length_a   1.000
_cell.length_b   1.000
_cell.length_c   1.000
_cell.angle_alpha   90.00
_cell.angle_beta   90.00
_cell.angle_gamma   90.00
#
_symmetry.space_group_name_H-M   'P 1'
#
loop_
_entity.id
_entity.type
_entity.pdbx_description
1 polymer ?
#
loop_
_entity_poly.entity_id
_entity_poly.type
_entity_poly.pdbx_seq_one_letter_code
_entity_poly.pdbx_strand_id
1 'polypeptide(L)'
;MLKFDIIESDEDKYKSNGLRLMMTYIDPSILSETKDISYILVEGMKENVVGGAILIKKDLSNIQEDIRILVTDTPFQRNIWECPYIFSRKSEEKGAFNDDFSHQFYRGLYEKLVEFGKRKGAGFLIMKLTPEIYRSTKEEGKWPYVVELKPENSQDALFHGILPLVGRQYEAYQMAWKI
;
A
#
# COMPACT_ATOMS: atom_id res chain seq x y z
N MET A 1 -9.47 14.26 11.68
CA MET A 1 -9.80 13.70 10.36
C MET A 1 -8.52 13.64 9.54
N LEU A 2 -8.21 12.49 8.96
CA LEU A 2 -7.06 12.31 8.08
C LEU A 2 -7.43 12.72 6.65
N LYS A 3 -6.51 13.39 5.97
CA LYS A 3 -6.61 13.70 4.53
C LYS A 3 -5.66 12.80 3.77
N PHE A 4 -6.10 12.31 2.62
CA PHE A 4 -5.31 11.42 1.80
C PHE A 4 -5.25 11.91 0.35
N ASP A 5 -4.06 11.97 -0.22
CA ASP A 5 -3.82 12.47 -1.57
C ASP A 5 -2.95 11.50 -2.37
N ILE A 6 -3.24 11.34 -3.65
CA ILE A 6 -2.44 10.55 -4.60
C ILE A 6 -1.57 11.52 -5.38
N ILE A 7 -0.24 11.33 -5.35
CA ILE A 7 0.75 12.12 -6.06
C ILE A 7 1.48 11.23 -7.07
N GLU A 8 1.54 11.66 -8.33
CA GLU A 8 2.21 10.92 -9.40
C GLU A 8 3.59 11.52 -9.68
N SER A 9 4.56 10.66 -10.04
CA SER A 9 6.00 11.03 -10.11
C SER A 9 6.37 12.14 -11.09
N ASP A 10 5.50 12.45 -12.05
CA ASP A 10 5.79 13.41 -13.11
C ASP A 10 5.28 14.84 -12.82
N GLU A 11 4.40 15.03 -11.83
CA GLU A 11 3.74 16.33 -11.64
C GLU A 11 4.30 17.17 -10.49
N ASP A 12 4.84 16.61 -9.40
CA ASP A 12 5.06 17.42 -8.19
C ASP A 12 6.13 16.91 -7.20
N LYS A 13 7.23 16.31 -7.69
CA LYS A 13 8.34 15.79 -6.86
C LYS A 13 8.91 16.77 -5.82
N TYR A 14 8.63 18.08 -5.93
CA TYR A 14 9.24 19.13 -5.11
C TYR A 14 8.26 20.02 -4.34
N LYS A 15 6.93 19.84 -4.45
CA LYS A 15 5.98 20.80 -3.82
C LYS A 15 5.49 20.40 -2.44
N SER A 16 5.40 19.11 -2.10
CA SER A 16 4.93 18.72 -0.76
C SER A 16 6.10 18.41 0.19
N ASN A 17 6.14 19.12 1.32
CA ASN A 17 7.04 18.80 2.43
C ASN A 17 6.86 17.36 2.92
N GLY A 18 5.64 16.83 2.75
CA GLY A 18 5.27 15.45 3.00
C GLY A 18 6.02 14.41 2.18
N LEU A 19 6.16 14.64 0.88
CA LEU A 19 6.88 13.72 0.00
C LEU A 19 8.38 13.71 0.32
N ARG A 20 8.96 14.88 0.59
CA ARG A 20 10.37 14.99 1.02
C ARG A 20 10.65 14.20 2.29
N LEU A 21 9.75 14.30 3.25
CA LEU A 21 9.85 13.55 4.49
C LEU A 21 9.72 12.05 4.24
N MET A 22 8.72 11.61 3.47
CA MET A 22 8.58 10.19 3.15
C MET A 22 9.85 9.66 2.48
N MET A 23 10.43 10.41 1.54
CA MET A 23 11.68 10.05 0.88
C MET A 23 12.88 9.86 1.82
N THR A 24 12.88 10.41 3.04
CA THR A 24 13.98 10.13 3.99
C THR A 24 13.92 8.73 4.61
N TYR A 25 12.77 8.07 4.54
CA TYR A 25 12.57 6.73 5.10
C TYR A 25 12.57 5.62 4.04
N ILE A 26 12.63 5.99 2.76
CA ILE A 26 12.57 5.05 1.65
C ILE A 26 13.98 4.62 1.29
N ASP A 27 14.19 3.31 1.15
CA ASP A 27 15.39 2.79 0.53
C ASP A 27 15.47 3.27 -0.93
N PRO A 28 16.49 4.05 -1.32
CA PRO A 28 16.62 4.58 -2.68
C PRO A 28 16.64 3.50 -3.77
N SER A 29 17.02 2.26 -3.43
CA SER A 29 17.01 1.14 -4.38
C SER A 29 15.60 0.85 -4.91
N ILE A 30 14.58 0.96 -4.07
CA ILE A 30 13.16 0.77 -4.44
C ILE A 30 12.73 1.74 -5.55
N LEU A 31 13.25 2.98 -5.50
CA LEU A 31 12.90 4.04 -6.46
C LEU A 31 13.69 3.95 -7.77
N SER A 32 14.74 3.12 -7.82
CA SER A 32 15.57 2.96 -9.03
C SER A 32 15.03 1.90 -10.00
N GLU A 33 14.07 1.09 -9.56
CA GLU A 33 13.53 -0.04 -10.34
C GLU A 33 12.56 0.39 -11.45
N THR A 34 11.91 1.56 -11.35
CA THR A 34 10.94 2.03 -12.34
C THR A 34 10.80 3.55 -12.37
N LYS A 35 10.34 4.09 -13.49
CA LYS A 35 9.96 5.51 -13.60
C LYS A 35 8.49 5.75 -13.23
N ASP A 36 7.65 4.71 -13.29
CA ASP A 36 6.22 4.78 -13.00
C ASP A 36 6.00 4.58 -11.50
N ILE A 37 6.07 5.67 -10.75
CA ILE A 37 5.90 5.69 -9.28
C ILE A 37 4.72 6.59 -8.93
N SER A 38 3.89 6.12 -8.01
CA SER A 38 2.83 6.91 -7.39
C SER A 38 2.93 6.83 -5.88
N TYR A 39 2.53 7.89 -5.21
CA TYR A 39 2.60 8.04 -3.78
C TYR A 39 1.21 8.31 -3.25
N ILE A 40 0.88 7.73 -2.10
CA ILE A 40 -0.27 8.13 -1.31
C ILE A 40 0.27 8.82 -0.07
N LEU A 41 -0.04 10.10 0.11
CA LEU A 41 0.29 10.84 1.32
C LEU A 41 -0.91 10.91 2.25
N VAL A 42 -0.66 10.76 3.55
CA VAL A 42 -1.66 10.93 4.60
C VAL A 42 -1.26 12.10 5.50
N GLU A 43 -2.11 13.10 5.54
CA GLU A 43 -1.93 14.32 6.33
C GLU A 43 -2.88 14.32 7.54
N GLY A 44 -2.32 14.66 8.70
CA GLY A 44 -3.06 14.87 9.95
C GLY A 44 -3.55 16.31 10.10
N MET A 45 -4.07 16.64 11.29
CA MET A 45 -4.43 18.03 11.60
C MET A 45 -3.19 18.93 11.52
N LYS A 46 -3.35 20.12 10.91
CA LYS A 46 -2.27 21.09 10.61
C LYS A 46 -1.33 20.69 9.45
N GLU A 47 -1.79 19.88 8.51
CA GLU A 47 -1.06 19.55 7.26
C GLU A 47 0.29 18.84 7.48
N ASN A 48 0.48 18.23 8.64
CA ASN A 48 1.65 17.41 8.89
C ASN A 48 1.43 16.03 8.28
N VAL A 49 2.35 15.56 7.44
CA VAL A 49 2.33 14.17 7.00
C VAL A 49 2.54 13.24 8.19
N VAL A 50 1.59 12.31 8.32
CA VAL A 50 1.52 11.30 9.38
C VAL A 50 1.69 9.89 8.83
N GLY A 51 1.72 9.70 7.51
CA GLY A 51 1.95 8.39 6.90
C GLY A 51 1.73 8.41 5.40
N GLY A 52 1.73 7.23 4.79
CA GLY A 52 1.56 7.07 3.36
C GLY A 52 1.97 5.71 2.83
N ALA A 53 1.92 5.58 1.50
CA ALA A 53 2.32 4.39 0.78
C ALA A 53 3.00 4.74 -0.55
N ILE A 54 3.84 3.84 -1.03
CA ILE A 54 4.45 3.91 -2.37
C ILE A 54 3.85 2.83 -3.24
N LEU A 55 3.59 3.18 -4.48
CA LEU A 55 3.11 2.29 -5.53
C LEU A 55 4.07 2.38 -6.69
N ILE A 56 4.63 1.23 -7.06
CA ILE A 56 5.58 1.13 -8.16
C ILE A 56 5.05 0.16 -9.19
N LYS A 57 5.18 0.54 -10.46
CA LYS A 57 4.81 -0.34 -11.56
C LYS A 57 5.99 -1.23 -11.92
N LYS A 58 5.77 -2.54 -11.86
CA LYS A 58 6.79 -3.57 -12.15
C LYS A 58 6.38 -4.43 -13.33
N ASP A 59 7.38 -4.88 -14.08
CA ASP A 59 7.21 -6.03 -14.96
C ASP A 59 6.97 -7.28 -14.11
N LEU A 60 6.02 -8.11 -14.53
CA LEU A 60 5.63 -9.33 -13.85
C LEU A 60 6.81 -10.30 -13.66
N SER A 61 7.81 -10.27 -14.56
CA SER A 61 9.03 -11.08 -14.44
C SER A 61 9.88 -10.72 -13.21
N ASN A 62 9.75 -9.49 -12.69
CA ASN A 62 10.48 -8.99 -11.52
C ASN A 62 9.74 -9.24 -10.19
N ILE A 63 8.62 -9.95 -10.23
CA ILE A 63 7.85 -10.34 -9.05
C ILE A 63 8.30 -11.73 -8.59
N GLN A 64 8.30 -11.96 -7.26
CA GLN A 64 8.65 -13.25 -6.69
C GLN A 64 7.82 -14.37 -7.34
N GLU A 65 8.50 -15.45 -7.72
CA GLU A 65 7.93 -16.53 -8.53
C GLU A 65 6.66 -17.14 -7.92
N ASP A 66 6.64 -17.37 -6.62
CA ASP A 66 5.48 -17.95 -5.90
C ASP A 66 4.22 -17.09 -6.06
N ILE A 67 4.37 -15.77 -6.09
CA ILE A 67 3.27 -14.84 -6.31
C ILE A 67 2.95 -14.71 -7.78
N ARG A 68 3.98 -14.64 -8.62
CA ARG A 68 3.85 -14.56 -10.08
C ARG A 68 2.98 -15.70 -10.62
N ILE A 69 3.21 -16.93 -10.20
CA ILE A 69 2.44 -18.11 -10.62
C ILE A 69 0.94 -17.94 -10.32
N LEU A 70 0.59 -17.21 -9.26
CA LEU A 70 -0.80 -16.99 -8.83
C LEU A 70 -1.50 -15.86 -9.60
N VAL A 71 -0.75 -15.02 -10.32
CA VAL A 71 -1.29 -13.95 -11.19
C VAL A 71 -1.12 -14.24 -12.68
N THR A 72 -0.32 -15.24 -13.07
CA THR A 72 -0.03 -15.59 -14.47
C THR A 72 -1.19 -16.20 -15.24
N ASP A 73 -2.26 -16.64 -14.57
CA ASP A 73 -3.50 -17.06 -15.26
C ASP A 73 -4.22 -15.87 -15.94
N THR A 74 -3.74 -14.64 -15.72
CA THR A 74 -4.25 -13.43 -16.37
C THR A 74 -3.41 -13.12 -17.62
N PRO A 75 -3.89 -13.43 -18.86
CA PRO A 75 -3.02 -13.50 -20.04
C PRO A 75 -2.50 -12.15 -20.57
N PHE A 76 -2.83 -11.01 -19.93
CA PHE A 76 -2.75 -9.69 -20.58
C PHE A 76 -2.03 -8.58 -19.80
N GLN A 77 -1.49 -8.83 -18.60
CA GLN A 77 -0.79 -7.80 -17.83
C GLN A 77 0.70 -8.12 -17.67
N ARG A 78 1.51 -7.63 -18.61
CA ARG A 78 2.99 -7.63 -18.47
C ARG A 78 3.45 -6.78 -17.30
N ASN A 79 2.72 -5.71 -17.00
CA ASN A 79 3.04 -4.79 -15.92
C ASN A 79 1.95 -4.82 -14.86
N ILE A 80 2.35 -4.84 -13.61
CA ILE A 80 1.47 -4.82 -12.45
C ILE A 80 1.92 -3.75 -11.45
N TRP A 81 1.02 -3.32 -10.57
CA TRP A 81 1.35 -2.39 -9.51
C TRP A 81 1.66 -3.14 -8.23
N GLU A 82 2.82 -2.83 -7.65
CA GLU A 82 3.27 -3.32 -6.35
C GLU A 82 3.25 -2.17 -5.33
N CYS A 83 2.83 -2.47 -4.11
CA CYS A 83 2.98 -1.59 -2.95
C CYS A 83 4.03 -2.21 -2.01
N PRO A 84 5.31 -1.79 -2.12
CA PRO A 84 6.40 -2.33 -1.31
C PRO A 84 6.56 -1.63 0.04
N TYR A 85 5.87 -0.50 0.24
CA TYR A 85 6.15 0.37 1.37
C TYR A 85 4.90 1.10 1.84
N ILE A 86 4.65 1.01 3.15
CA ILE A 86 3.66 1.78 3.90
C ILE A 86 4.37 2.29 5.15
N PHE A 87 4.17 3.56 5.48
CA PHE A 87 4.69 4.14 6.73
C PHE A 87 3.59 4.88 7.46
N SER A 88 3.69 4.91 8.79
CA SER A 88 2.82 5.66 9.67
C SER A 88 3.66 6.20 10.82
N ARG A 89 3.82 7.52 10.92
CA ARG A 89 4.68 8.18 11.92
C ARG A 89 4.30 7.87 13.36
N LYS A 90 3.05 7.51 13.62
CA LYS A 90 2.60 7.16 14.97
C LYS A 90 3.02 5.77 15.43
N SER A 91 3.61 4.93 14.57
CA SER A 91 4.28 3.71 15.04
C SER A 91 5.61 4.00 15.76
N GLU A 92 6.16 5.23 15.64
CA GLU A 92 7.45 5.61 16.24
C GLU A 92 7.32 6.34 17.60
N GLU A 93 6.19 7.00 17.88
CA GLU A 93 5.97 7.71 19.15
C GLU A 93 5.29 6.80 20.18
N LYS A 94 6.04 6.37 21.20
CA LYS A 94 5.56 5.57 22.33
C LYS A 94 4.50 6.33 23.14
N GLY A 95 3.25 6.27 22.72
CA GLY A 95 2.07 6.75 23.43
C GLY A 95 0.90 5.81 23.17
N ALA A 96 0.03 5.64 24.18
CA ALA A 96 -1.13 4.76 24.09
C ALA A 96 -1.93 5.05 22.81
N PHE A 97 -1.99 4.05 21.92
CA PHE A 97 -2.79 4.12 20.72
C PHE A 97 -4.22 4.45 21.12
N ASN A 98 -4.80 5.45 20.46
CA ASN A 98 -6.24 5.49 20.36
C ASN A 98 -6.55 4.61 19.14
N ASP A 99 -7.10 3.42 19.35
CA ASP A 99 -7.43 2.42 18.29
C ASP A 99 -8.12 3.07 17.08
N ASP A 100 -8.85 4.15 17.34
CA ASP A 100 -9.49 5.01 16.34
C ASP A 100 -8.53 5.56 15.25
N PHE A 101 -7.29 5.93 15.58
CA PHE A 101 -6.34 6.44 14.59
C PHE A 101 -5.88 5.34 13.63
N SER A 102 -5.49 4.17 14.16
CA SER A 102 -4.98 3.06 13.34
C SER A 102 -6.06 2.56 12.39
N HIS A 103 -7.29 2.38 12.90
CA HIS A 103 -8.44 2.05 12.07
C HIS A 103 -8.69 3.09 10.97
N GLN A 104 -8.73 4.38 11.31
CA GLN A 104 -8.93 5.45 10.32
C GLN A 104 -7.82 5.49 9.27
N PHE A 105 -6.56 5.29 9.69
CA PHE A 105 -5.40 5.30 8.81
C PHE A 105 -5.46 4.15 7.81
N TYR A 106 -5.53 2.90 8.27
CA TYR A 106 -5.46 1.74 7.38
C TYR A 106 -6.72 1.58 6.53
N ARG A 107 -7.90 1.96 7.05
CA ARG A 107 -9.13 2.01 6.26
C ARG A 107 -9.04 3.07 5.16
N GLY A 108 -8.69 4.30 5.53
CA GLY A 108 -8.58 5.40 4.57
C GLY A 108 -7.51 5.15 3.52
N LEU A 109 -6.39 4.52 3.92
CA LEU A 109 -5.33 4.14 3.00
C LEU A 109 -5.82 3.12 1.97
N TYR A 110 -6.55 2.08 2.40
CA TYR A 110 -7.08 1.10 1.46
C TYR A 110 -8.11 1.71 0.50
N GLU A 111 -9.01 2.58 0.98
CA GLU A 111 -9.94 3.28 0.10
C GLU A 111 -9.21 4.13 -0.96
N LYS A 112 -8.04 4.71 -0.61
CA LYS A 112 -7.22 5.41 -1.60
C LYS A 112 -6.44 4.51 -2.53
N LEU A 113 -6.03 3.32 -2.09
CA LEU A 113 -5.50 2.30 -3.00
C LEU A 113 -6.57 1.86 -4.02
N VAL A 114 -7.82 1.74 -3.59
CA VAL A 114 -8.95 1.44 -4.49
C VAL A 114 -9.20 2.58 -5.49
N GLU A 115 -9.18 3.83 -5.02
CA GLU A 115 -9.28 4.99 -5.89
C GLU A 115 -8.14 5.02 -6.92
N PHE A 116 -6.91 4.75 -6.48
CA PHE A 116 -5.75 4.59 -7.36
C PHE A 116 -5.97 3.51 -8.41
N GLY A 117 -6.44 2.32 -8.00
CA GLY A 117 -6.73 1.22 -8.92
C GLY A 117 -7.73 1.59 -10.00
N LYS A 118 -8.80 2.31 -9.62
CA LYS A 118 -9.79 2.84 -10.57
C LYS A 118 -9.14 3.79 -11.59
N ARG A 119 -8.26 4.70 -11.14
CA ARG A 119 -7.53 5.64 -12.01
C ARG A 119 -6.58 4.94 -12.99
N LYS A 120 -5.92 3.86 -12.54
CA LYS A 120 -4.93 3.13 -13.35
C LYS A 120 -5.47 1.89 -14.06
N GLY A 121 -6.76 1.58 -13.92
CA GLY A 121 -7.35 0.35 -14.46
C GLY A 121 -6.79 -0.93 -13.82
N ALA A 122 -6.33 -0.86 -12.57
CA ALA A 122 -5.80 -1.98 -11.81
C ALA A 122 -6.89 -2.59 -10.92
N GLY A 123 -7.18 -3.88 -11.13
CA GLY A 123 -8.16 -4.63 -10.33
C GLY A 123 -7.60 -5.13 -8.99
N PHE A 124 -6.28 -5.17 -8.83
CA PHE A 124 -5.59 -5.60 -7.63
C PHE A 124 -4.21 -4.93 -7.52
N LEU A 125 -3.60 -5.03 -6.34
CA LEU A 125 -2.20 -4.70 -6.09
C LEU A 125 -1.46 -5.92 -5.56
N ILE A 126 -0.20 -6.06 -5.95
CA ILE A 126 0.74 -6.89 -5.20
C ILE A 126 1.19 -6.09 -3.99
N MET A 127 1.15 -6.71 -2.83
CA MET A 127 1.56 -6.12 -1.57
C MET A 127 2.83 -6.82 -1.12
N LYS A 128 3.92 -6.07 -0.92
CA LYS A 128 5.18 -6.58 -0.40
C LYS A 128 5.51 -5.80 0.86
N LEU A 129 5.31 -6.39 2.04
CA LEU A 129 5.28 -5.64 3.30
C LEU A 129 6.20 -6.26 4.34
N THR A 130 6.71 -5.44 5.26
CA THR A 130 7.37 -5.95 6.46
C THR A 130 6.35 -6.69 7.34
N PRO A 131 6.80 -7.64 8.19
CA PRO A 131 5.89 -8.39 9.07
C PRO A 131 5.04 -7.51 9.98
N GLU A 132 5.60 -6.40 10.46
CA GLU A 132 4.91 -5.43 11.32
C GLU A 132 3.77 -4.74 10.57
N ILE A 133 4.05 -4.21 9.38
CA ILE A 133 3.04 -3.53 8.56
C ILE A 133 1.95 -4.50 8.12
N TYR A 134 2.30 -5.72 7.72
CA TYR A 134 1.31 -6.77 7.41
C TYR A 134 0.38 -7.05 8.58
N ARG A 135 0.92 -7.15 9.81
CA ARG A 135 0.10 -7.35 11.01
C ARG A 135 -0.88 -6.20 11.18
N SER A 136 -0.41 -4.95 11.07
CA SER A 136 -1.28 -3.79 11.20
C SER A 136 -2.35 -3.71 10.10
N THR A 137 -2.04 -4.02 8.85
CA THR A 137 -3.06 -4.04 7.77
C THR A 137 -4.10 -5.13 7.98
N LYS A 138 -3.74 -6.26 8.61
CA LYS A 138 -4.67 -7.33 8.97
C LYS A 138 -5.54 -7.00 10.18
N GLU A 139 -4.92 -6.62 11.30
CA GLU A 139 -5.60 -6.45 12.58
C GLU A 139 -6.39 -5.14 12.61
N GLU A 140 -5.74 -4.02 12.26
CA GLU A 140 -6.35 -2.68 12.26
C GLU A 140 -7.06 -2.40 10.94
N GLY A 141 -6.42 -2.74 9.83
CA GLY A 141 -6.94 -2.45 8.51
C GLY A 141 -8.05 -3.38 8.07
N LYS A 142 -8.08 -4.62 8.57
CA LYS A 142 -8.93 -5.73 8.08
C LYS A 142 -8.83 -5.93 6.57
N TRP A 143 -7.63 -5.75 6.00
CA TRP A 143 -7.45 -5.79 4.54
C TRP A 143 -7.76 -7.19 3.97
N PRO A 144 -8.56 -7.28 2.89
CA PRO A 144 -9.13 -8.52 2.38
C PRO A 144 -8.21 -9.21 1.37
N TYR A 145 -6.99 -9.56 1.79
CA TYR A 145 -6.05 -10.29 0.93
C TYR A 145 -6.65 -11.62 0.43
N VAL A 146 -6.54 -11.88 -0.88
CA VAL A 146 -7.04 -13.13 -1.50
C VAL A 146 -5.97 -14.21 -1.62
N VAL A 147 -4.71 -13.80 -1.57
CA VAL A 147 -3.52 -14.64 -1.58
C VAL A 147 -2.55 -14.07 -0.57
N GLU A 148 -1.93 -14.94 0.22
CA GLU A 148 -1.01 -14.58 1.29
C GLU A 148 0.15 -15.57 1.35
N LEU A 149 1.35 -15.08 1.05
CA LEU A 149 2.62 -15.71 1.40
C LEU A 149 3.17 -14.99 2.64
N LYS A 150 3.04 -15.64 3.79
CA LYS A 150 3.47 -15.06 5.06
C LYS A 150 4.99 -14.92 5.14
N PRO A 151 5.52 -13.98 5.95
CA PRO A 151 6.95 -13.78 6.13
C PRO A 151 7.75 -15.04 6.46
N GLU A 152 7.21 -15.92 7.31
CA GLU A 152 7.86 -17.18 7.70
C GLU A 152 8.02 -18.18 6.54
N ASN A 153 7.28 -17.98 5.45
CA ASN A 153 7.26 -18.85 4.28
C ASN A 153 7.89 -18.20 3.05
N SER A 154 8.36 -16.96 3.14
CA SER A 154 8.99 -16.24 2.03
C SER A 154 10.51 -16.24 2.15
N GLN A 155 11.20 -16.21 1.00
CA GLN A 155 12.68 -16.22 0.98
C GLN A 155 13.29 -14.93 1.50
N ASP A 156 12.59 -13.79 1.36
CA ASP A 156 13.05 -12.48 1.81
C ASP A 156 12.51 -12.08 3.18
N ALA A 157 11.82 -12.99 3.88
CA ALA A 157 11.16 -12.75 5.16
C ALA A 157 10.16 -11.58 5.14
N LEU A 158 9.62 -11.23 3.97
CA LEU A 158 8.56 -10.24 3.80
C LEU A 158 7.23 -10.92 3.54
N PHE A 159 6.14 -10.24 3.88
CA PHE A 159 4.82 -10.65 3.44
C PHE A 159 4.66 -10.34 1.96
N HIS A 160 4.08 -11.29 1.22
CA HIS A 160 3.61 -11.04 -0.14
C HIS A 160 2.15 -11.41 -0.27
N GLY A 161 1.34 -10.57 -0.89
CA GLY A 161 -0.07 -10.89 -1.08
C GLY A 161 -0.75 -10.11 -2.18
N ILE A 162 -1.95 -10.55 -2.53
CA ILE A 162 -2.79 -9.89 -3.52
C ILE A 162 -3.90 -9.16 -2.78
N LEU A 163 -3.92 -7.83 -2.90
CA LEU A 163 -4.97 -6.99 -2.36
C LEU A 163 -5.97 -6.65 -3.49
N PRO A 164 -7.21 -7.17 -3.45
CA PRO A 164 -8.22 -6.83 -4.44
C PRO A 164 -8.64 -5.37 -4.29
N LEU A 165 -8.80 -4.67 -5.41
CA LEU A 165 -9.31 -3.30 -5.43
C LEU A 165 -10.76 -3.20 -5.95
N VAL A 166 -11.30 -4.31 -6.45
CA VAL A 166 -12.66 -4.42 -7.01
C VAL A 166 -13.29 -5.76 -6.68
N GLY A 167 -14.60 -5.87 -6.94
CA GLY A 167 -15.34 -7.14 -6.84
C GLY A 167 -15.72 -7.52 -5.42
N ARG A 168 -16.15 -8.78 -5.26
CA ARG A 168 -16.84 -9.28 -4.06
C ARG A 168 -16.04 -9.14 -2.77
N GLN A 169 -14.71 -9.31 -2.83
CA GLN A 169 -13.87 -9.21 -1.64
C GLN A 169 -13.78 -7.77 -1.13
N TYR A 170 -13.67 -6.78 -2.03
CA TYR A 170 -13.74 -5.38 -1.64
C TYR A 170 -15.15 -4.99 -1.15
N GLU A 171 -16.21 -5.50 -1.80
CA GLU A 171 -17.58 -5.28 -1.34
C GLU A 171 -17.82 -5.81 0.08
N ALA A 172 -17.35 -7.04 0.36
CA ALA A 172 -17.44 -7.64 1.68
C ALA A 172 -16.65 -6.84 2.74
N TYR A 173 -15.46 -6.35 2.37
CA TYR A 173 -14.68 -5.43 3.19
C TYR A 173 -15.49 -4.18 3.54
N GLN A 174 -16.08 -3.52 2.56
CA GLN A 174 -16.88 -2.30 2.79
C GLN A 174 -18.08 -2.56 3.71
N MET A 175 -18.72 -3.73 3.60
CA MET A 175 -19.82 -4.11 4.48
C MET A 175 -19.35 -4.28 5.93
N ALA A 176 -18.20 -4.89 6.16
CA ALA A 176 -17.65 -5.11 7.51
C ALA A 176 -17.34 -3.80 8.27
N TRP A 177 -17.19 -2.67 7.57
CA TRP A 177 -16.92 -1.35 8.15
C TRP A 177 -18.15 -0.43 8.25
N LYS A 178 -19.33 -0.90 7.82
CA LYS A 178 -20.62 -0.19 7.96
C LYS A 178 -21.40 -0.61 9.20
N ILE A 179 -20.91 -1.62 9.92
CA ILE A 179 -21.43 -2.13 11.19
C ILE A 179 -20.78 -1.34 12.32
#